data_AF-K9KE84-F1
#
_entry.id   AF-K9KE84-F1
#
_cell.length_a   1.000
_cell.length_b   1.000
_cell.length_c   1.000
_cell.angle_alpha   90.00
_cell.angle_beta   90.00
_cell.angle_gamma   90.00
#
_symmetry.space_group_name_H-M   'P 1'
#
loop_
_entity.id
_entity.type
_entity.pdbx_description
1 polymer ?
#
loop_
_entity_poly.entity_id
_entity_poly.type
_entity_poly.pdbx_seq_one_letter_code
_entity_poly.pdbx_strand_id
1 'polypeptide(L)'
;EQVIVDVLPNQPVKLVPEIQPATPAVSNVRRFASRTLVKDLHLNITDDYNNYTGIDLVGTVIATIKGSNEEDNDTPLFIGKVRTLEFPFVKGSAEITSLVLAENSPGRDSTEYFIIFEPRLPALSRKLESYILPFMFYNDVKKQQQMAELTKEKDQLSKSIIMYRSLFEASKQLLDEMKCQVEEAKLKEASLRNELKAHNIDIPTTQQMPHIEALLKRKTSEQEELRKKPRRSCTLPNYTKGSGDVLGKIAHLAQIEDDRAAMVISWHLASDMDCVVTLTTDAARRIYDETQGRQQVLPLDSIYKKTLPDWKRPLPHYRNGKLYFKPVGDPVFARDLLTFPDNVEHCETVFGMLLGDTIILDNLDAANHYRKEVVKITHCPTLLTRDGDRIRSNGKFGGLQNKAPPMDKLRGMVFGAPIPKQCLILGEQIDLLQQYRTAVCKLGAVNDDLNGQLEYLHTPDMKKKKQELDEQEKNLKLIEQKLGMTPTRKCSDSLRHPMADCPIPPKRMRRDTTRQN
;
A
#
# COMPACT_ATOMS: atom_id res chain seq x y z
N GLU A 1 -2.74 11.86 -20.46
CA GLU A 1 -4.17 12.21 -20.27
C GLU A 1 -4.28 13.05 -19.01
N GLN A 2 -4.82 14.27 -19.09
CA GLN A 2 -5.10 15.08 -17.91
C GLN A 2 -6.47 14.67 -17.37
N VAL A 3 -6.52 14.12 -16.17
CA VAL A 3 -7.77 13.86 -15.45
C VAL A 3 -8.24 15.19 -14.87
N ILE A 4 -9.35 15.70 -15.38
CA ILE A 4 -10.01 16.88 -14.82
C ILE A 4 -10.85 16.37 -13.64
N VAL A 5 -10.45 16.74 -12.42
CA VAL A 5 -11.19 16.46 -11.19
C VAL A 5 -11.98 17.70 -10.84
N ASP A 6 -13.31 17.61 -10.91
CA ASP A 6 -14.22 18.69 -10.53
C ASP A 6 -14.55 18.55 -9.03
N VAL A 7 -14.00 19.44 -8.21
CA VAL A 7 -14.19 19.42 -6.76
C VAL A 7 -15.40 20.28 -6.42
N LEU A 8 -16.52 19.64 -6.06
CA LEU A 8 -17.74 20.33 -5.68
C LEU A 8 -17.69 20.75 -4.18
N PRO A 9 -18.14 21.97 -3.85
CA PRO A 9 -18.20 22.43 -2.47
C PRO A 9 -19.27 21.66 -1.67
N ASN A 10 -19.05 21.50 -0.37
CA ASN A 10 -20.00 20.86 0.53
C ASN A 10 -21.16 21.81 0.89
N GLN A 11 -22.03 21.36 1.79
CA GLN A 11 -23.20 22.12 2.21
C GLN A 11 -22.80 23.44 2.94
N PRO A 12 -23.58 24.54 2.78
CA PRO A 12 -23.43 25.86 3.45
C PRO A 12 -23.34 25.89 4.99
N VAL A 13 -22.21 26.19 5.63
CA VAL A 13 -22.08 26.15 7.10
C VAL A 13 -22.05 27.53 7.76
N LYS A 14 -21.26 28.46 7.21
CA LYS A 14 -20.95 29.74 7.88
C LYS A 14 -20.87 30.90 6.90
N LEU A 15 -21.15 32.10 7.42
CA LEU A 15 -20.96 33.36 6.71
C LEU A 15 -19.57 33.91 7.02
N VAL A 16 -18.76 34.21 6.00
CA VAL A 16 -17.40 34.72 6.15
C VAL A 16 -17.17 35.93 5.24
N PRO A 17 -16.34 36.90 5.64
CA PRO A 17 -15.98 38.01 4.78
C PRO A 17 -14.99 37.53 3.69
N GLU A 18 -15.13 38.05 2.48
CA GLU A 18 -14.15 37.83 1.41
C GLU A 18 -12.77 38.39 1.79
N ILE A 19 -12.77 39.59 2.38
CA ILE A 19 -11.59 40.22 2.95
C ILE A 19 -11.93 40.60 4.38
N GLN A 20 -11.18 40.07 5.36
CA GLN A 20 -11.39 40.41 6.77
C GLN A 20 -11.21 41.93 6.98
N PRO A 21 -12.28 42.68 7.32
CA PRO A 21 -12.19 44.11 7.58
C PRO A 21 -11.35 44.37 8.84
N ALA A 22 -10.74 45.56 8.90
CA ALA A 22 -10.10 46.02 10.12
C ALA A 22 -11.14 46.26 11.22
N THR A 23 -10.77 46.07 12.47
CA THR A 23 -11.65 46.37 13.62
C THR A 23 -11.97 47.88 13.62
N PRO A 24 -13.23 48.30 13.41
CA PRO A 24 -13.54 49.71 13.28
C PRO A 24 -13.43 50.44 14.62
N ALA A 25 -12.92 51.66 14.59
CA ALA A 25 -12.95 52.58 15.72
C ALA A 25 -13.79 53.80 15.31
N VAL A 26 -14.92 54.00 15.96
CA VAL A 26 -15.93 55.02 15.59
C VAL A 26 -16.18 55.99 16.73
N SER A 27 -16.63 57.20 16.38
CA SER A 27 -17.09 58.19 17.36
C SER A 27 -18.46 58.76 17.02
N ASN A 28 -19.21 59.18 18.04
CA ASN A 28 -20.58 59.67 17.91
C ASN A 28 -20.72 61.10 17.34
N VAL A 29 -19.62 61.69 16.84
CA VAL A 29 -19.58 63.05 16.29
C VAL A 29 -20.33 63.16 14.94
N ARG A 30 -20.70 64.40 14.56
CA ARG A 30 -21.44 64.66 13.31
C ARG A 30 -20.74 64.15 12.05
N ARG A 31 -19.40 64.19 12.00
CA ARG A 31 -18.62 63.83 10.80
C ARG A 31 -18.91 62.38 10.37
N PHE A 32 -19.37 62.21 9.13
CA PHE A 32 -19.77 60.92 8.56
C PHE A 32 -18.66 59.86 8.65
N ALA A 33 -17.44 60.22 8.21
CA ALA A 33 -16.29 59.30 8.23
C ALA A 33 -15.91 58.80 9.63
N SER A 34 -16.19 59.57 10.68
CA SER A 34 -15.88 59.17 12.06
C SER A 34 -16.89 58.17 12.63
N ARG A 35 -18.08 58.05 12.03
CA ARG A 35 -19.16 57.12 12.40
C ARG A 35 -19.23 55.87 11.53
N THR A 36 -18.43 55.80 10.48
CA THR A 36 -18.43 54.70 9.52
C THR A 36 -17.82 53.45 10.16
N LEU A 37 -18.63 52.41 10.32
CA LEU A 37 -18.21 51.10 10.80
C LEU A 37 -17.53 50.33 9.65
N VAL A 38 -18.15 50.33 8.47
CA VAL A 38 -17.67 49.57 7.31
C VAL A 38 -17.92 50.39 6.06
N LYS A 39 -16.91 50.48 5.18
CA LYS A 39 -17.07 51.13 3.86
C LYS A 39 -17.66 50.14 2.86
N ASP A 40 -16.98 49.01 2.67
CA ASP A 40 -17.38 47.93 1.78
C ASP A 40 -17.08 46.60 2.48
N LEU A 41 -18.05 45.69 2.51
CA LEU A 41 -17.91 44.34 3.06
C LEU A 41 -18.72 43.36 2.23
N HIS A 42 -18.01 42.37 1.69
CA HIS A 42 -18.59 41.27 0.94
C HIS A 42 -18.58 40.03 1.82
N LEU A 43 -19.78 39.52 2.12
CA LEU A 43 -19.96 38.31 2.93
C LEU A 43 -20.36 37.15 2.02
N ASN A 44 -19.64 36.04 2.10
CA ASN A 44 -19.87 34.83 1.32
C ASN A 44 -20.21 33.66 2.24
N ILE A 45 -21.01 32.73 1.75
CA ILE A 45 -21.24 31.47 2.45
C ILE A 45 -20.14 30.47 2.10
N THR A 46 -19.59 29.82 3.11
CA THR A 46 -18.63 28.73 2.94
C THR A 46 -19.06 27.44 3.65
N ASP A 47 -18.52 26.32 3.16
CA ASP A 47 -18.61 25.03 3.85
C ASP A 47 -17.56 24.90 4.98
N ASP A 48 -17.47 23.73 5.61
CA ASP A 48 -16.50 23.45 6.68
C ASP A 48 -15.03 23.55 6.24
N TYR A 49 -14.77 23.50 4.93
CA TYR A 49 -13.44 23.53 4.33
C TYR A 49 -13.10 24.89 3.70
N ASN A 50 -13.94 25.91 3.92
CA ASN A 50 -13.84 27.26 3.36
C ASN A 50 -14.02 27.34 1.82
N ASN A 51 -14.70 26.37 1.21
CA ASN A 51 -15.09 26.47 -0.19
C ASN A 51 -16.35 27.32 -0.33
N TYR A 52 -16.41 28.18 -1.35
CA TYR A 52 -17.59 28.99 -1.64
C TYR A 52 -18.78 28.11 -2.06
N THR A 53 -19.95 28.38 -1.49
CA THR A 53 -21.18 27.60 -1.73
C THR A 53 -22.42 28.49 -1.62
N GLY A 54 -23.62 27.92 -1.82
CA GLY A 54 -24.89 28.63 -1.66
C GLY A 54 -25.24 29.61 -2.78
N ILE A 55 -24.72 29.40 -4.00
CA ILE A 55 -24.98 30.24 -5.19
C ILE A 55 -26.47 30.30 -5.53
N ASP A 56 -27.21 29.23 -5.22
CA ASP A 56 -28.64 29.07 -5.42
C ASP A 56 -29.49 29.65 -4.28
N LEU A 57 -28.87 30.07 -3.18
CA LEU A 57 -29.58 30.63 -2.03
C LEU A 57 -29.87 32.12 -2.23
N VAL A 58 -31.10 32.49 -1.89
CA VAL A 58 -31.59 33.88 -1.88
C VAL A 58 -32.22 34.17 -0.53
N GLY A 59 -31.93 35.35 0.02
CA GLY A 59 -32.48 35.78 1.30
C GLY A 59 -31.97 37.17 1.71
N THR A 60 -31.80 37.39 3.01
CA THR A 60 -31.26 38.65 3.55
C THR A 60 -30.22 38.39 4.64
N VAL A 61 -29.26 39.29 4.78
CA VAL A 61 -28.36 39.34 5.95
C VAL A 61 -28.80 40.49 6.84
N ILE A 62 -29.03 40.20 8.12
CA ILE A 62 -29.43 41.21 9.10
C ILE A 62 -28.23 41.58 9.96
N ALA A 63 -27.83 42.85 9.90
CA ALA A 63 -26.82 43.42 10.78
C ALA A 63 -27.48 43.96 12.05
N THR A 64 -27.01 43.53 13.21
CA THR A 64 -27.49 43.97 14.53
C THR A 64 -26.31 44.36 15.41
N ILE A 65 -26.37 45.51 16.08
CA ILE A 65 -25.36 45.89 17.08
C ILE A 65 -25.74 45.30 18.44
N LYS A 66 -24.80 44.61 19.08
CA LYS A 66 -24.90 44.12 20.45
C LYS A 66 -23.76 44.64 21.31
N GLY A 67 -24.08 45.05 22.54
CA GLY A 67 -23.10 45.31 23.60
C GLY A 67 -22.81 44.06 24.42
N SER A 68 -21.94 44.22 25.42
CA SER A 68 -21.58 43.15 26.36
C SER A 68 -22.72 42.75 27.31
N ASN A 69 -23.75 43.59 27.48
CA ASN A 69 -24.97 43.30 28.24
C ASN A 69 -26.20 43.45 27.33
N GLU A 70 -27.07 42.43 27.26
CA GLU A 70 -28.26 42.44 26.37
C GLU A 70 -29.39 43.38 26.84
N GLU A 71 -29.35 43.86 28.09
CA GLU A 71 -30.37 44.75 28.68
C GLU A 71 -29.99 46.25 28.66
N ASP A 72 -28.84 46.61 28.05
CA ASP A 72 -28.33 47.97 28.07
C ASP A 72 -29.00 48.86 27.01
N ASN A 73 -29.77 49.86 27.45
CA ASN A 73 -30.36 50.87 26.57
C ASN A 73 -29.29 51.78 25.90
N ASP A 74 -28.04 51.72 26.36
CA ASP A 74 -26.91 52.50 25.84
C ASP A 74 -26.15 51.80 24.69
N THR A 75 -26.86 51.05 23.84
CA THR A 75 -26.25 50.36 22.69
C THR A 75 -26.26 51.24 21.44
N PRO A 76 -25.13 51.39 20.71
CA PRO A 76 -25.09 52.18 19.50
C PRO A 76 -26.11 51.78 18.43
N LEU A 77 -26.66 52.78 17.75
CA LEU A 77 -27.69 52.62 16.74
C LEU A 77 -27.14 52.97 15.36
N PHE A 78 -27.65 52.30 14.33
CA PHE A 78 -27.36 52.63 12.95
C PHE A 78 -28.03 53.96 12.55
N ILE A 79 -27.58 54.50 11.41
CA ILE A 79 -28.20 55.68 10.78
C ILE A 79 -29.73 55.54 10.69
N GLY A 80 -30.46 56.61 10.98
CA GLY A 80 -31.93 56.55 11.13
C GLY A 80 -32.42 56.11 12.52
N LYS A 81 -31.50 55.91 13.48
CA LYS A 81 -31.79 55.47 14.87
C LYS A 81 -32.45 54.09 14.92
N VAL A 82 -32.05 53.19 14.02
CA VAL A 82 -32.53 51.82 13.94
C VAL A 82 -31.54 50.85 14.60
N ARG A 83 -32.06 49.75 15.16
CA ARG A 83 -31.25 48.70 15.81
C ARG A 83 -30.73 47.66 14.84
N THR A 84 -31.39 47.52 13.69
CA THR A 84 -31.11 46.49 12.70
C THR A 84 -31.13 47.07 11.30
N LEU A 85 -30.28 46.56 10.43
CA LEU A 85 -30.28 46.83 8.98
C LEU A 85 -30.35 45.52 8.22
N GLU A 86 -31.05 45.51 7.09
CA GLU A 86 -31.19 44.34 6.23
C GLU A 86 -30.48 44.58 4.90
N PHE A 87 -29.73 43.58 4.45
CA PHE A 87 -29.00 43.59 3.19
C PHE A 87 -29.44 42.41 2.33
N PRO A 88 -29.65 42.59 1.02
CA PRO A 88 -30.01 41.49 0.13
C PRO A 88 -28.86 40.48 0.05
N PHE A 89 -29.21 39.19 0.11
CA PHE A 89 -28.30 38.07 -0.10
C PHE A 89 -28.70 37.33 -1.38
N VAL A 90 -27.82 37.35 -2.38
CA VAL A 90 -28.07 36.75 -3.70
C VAL A 90 -26.80 36.13 -4.24
N LYS A 91 -26.91 35.02 -4.98
CA LYS A 91 -25.76 34.35 -5.63
C LYS A 91 -24.67 33.92 -4.64
N GLY A 92 -25.04 33.52 -3.43
CA GLY A 92 -24.09 33.08 -2.41
C GLY A 92 -23.34 34.20 -1.69
N SER A 93 -23.69 35.47 -1.95
CA SER A 93 -23.04 36.62 -1.32
C SER A 93 -24.01 37.73 -0.88
N ALA A 94 -23.57 38.54 0.07
CA ALA A 94 -24.18 39.82 0.43
C ALA A 94 -23.14 40.94 0.36
N GLU A 95 -23.48 41.99 -0.36
CA GLU A 95 -22.67 43.19 -0.49
C GLU A 95 -23.21 44.28 0.44
N ILE A 96 -22.36 44.73 1.35
CA ILE A 96 -22.71 45.70 2.40
C ILE A 96 -21.90 46.96 2.16
N THR A 97 -22.56 47.97 1.58
CA THR A 97 -21.98 49.28 1.33
C THR A 97 -22.37 50.26 2.43
N SER A 98 -21.38 50.93 3.02
CA SER A 98 -21.53 52.05 3.95
C SER A 98 -22.39 51.76 5.19
N LEU A 99 -21.85 50.97 6.12
CA LEU A 99 -22.45 50.75 7.43
C LEU A 99 -22.03 51.86 8.40
N VAL A 100 -22.98 52.65 8.91
CA VAL A 100 -22.69 53.89 9.66
C VAL A 100 -23.58 54.03 10.90
N LEU A 101 -23.00 54.52 12.01
CA LEU A 101 -23.74 54.84 13.23
C LEU A 101 -24.56 56.14 13.09
N ALA A 102 -25.64 56.26 13.88
CA ALA A 102 -26.41 57.49 14.01
C ALA A 102 -25.58 58.64 14.61
N GLU A 103 -25.93 59.88 14.27
CA GLU A 103 -25.39 61.06 14.94
C GLU A 103 -25.83 61.10 16.40
N ASN A 104 -24.90 61.41 17.31
CA ASN A 104 -25.13 61.37 18.76
C ASN A 104 -25.76 60.03 19.20
N SER A 105 -25.31 58.93 18.59
CA SER A 105 -25.73 57.59 18.97
C SER A 105 -25.46 57.37 20.46
N PRO A 106 -26.37 56.68 21.20
CA PRO A 106 -26.06 56.15 22.53
C PRO A 106 -24.85 55.21 22.45
N GLY A 107 -24.14 55.06 23.56
CA GLY A 107 -22.90 54.28 23.62
C GLY A 107 -22.01 54.71 24.77
N ARG A 108 -21.36 53.74 25.41
CA ARG A 108 -20.38 53.99 26.47
C ARG A 108 -19.02 54.25 25.84
N ASP A 109 -18.36 55.32 26.28
CA ASP A 109 -17.00 55.64 25.83
C ASP A 109 -16.05 54.49 26.12
N SER A 110 -15.07 54.25 25.23
CA SER A 110 -14.05 53.21 25.39
C SER A 110 -14.62 51.79 25.56
N THR A 111 -15.79 51.51 24.98
CA THR A 111 -16.44 50.19 25.08
C THR A 111 -16.41 49.46 23.73
N GLU A 112 -16.15 48.16 23.78
CA GLU A 112 -16.23 47.25 22.62
C GLU A 112 -17.69 46.81 22.41
N TYR A 113 -18.12 46.85 21.15
CA TYR A 113 -19.43 46.40 20.69
C TYR A 113 -19.25 45.45 19.51
N PHE A 114 -20.28 44.66 19.21
CA PHE A 114 -20.24 43.66 18.16
C PHE A 114 -21.36 43.88 17.15
N ILE A 115 -21.05 43.80 15.87
CA ILE A 115 -22.03 43.74 14.79
C ILE A 115 -22.19 42.27 14.42
N ILE A 116 -23.40 41.74 14.59
CA ILE A 116 -23.75 40.37 14.22
C ILE A 116 -24.47 40.43 12.88
N PHE A 117 -23.90 39.77 11.88
CA PHE A 117 -24.47 39.58 10.55
C PHE A 117 -25.12 38.21 10.48
N GLU A 118 -26.43 38.17 10.72
CA GLU A 118 -27.22 36.93 10.74
C GLU A 118 -27.88 36.69 9.36
N PRO A 119 -27.54 35.60 8.66
CA PRO A 119 -28.19 35.25 7.39
C PRO A 119 -29.58 34.65 7.63
N ARG A 120 -30.59 35.21 6.97
CA ARG A 120 -31.97 34.70 6.90
C ARG A 120 -32.25 34.18 5.49
N LEU A 121 -32.11 32.86 5.34
CA LEU A 121 -32.23 32.17 4.06
C LEU A 121 -33.43 31.20 4.11
N PRO A 122 -34.58 31.55 3.52
CA PRO A 122 -35.80 30.73 3.62
C PRO A 122 -35.66 29.32 3.05
N ALA A 123 -34.80 29.14 2.04
CA ALA A 123 -34.57 27.84 1.40
C ALA A 123 -33.70 26.88 2.24
N LEU A 124 -33.07 27.36 3.32
CA LEU A 124 -32.17 26.58 4.15
C LEU A 124 -32.83 26.24 5.49
N SER A 125 -33.03 24.94 5.76
CA SER A 125 -33.65 24.48 7.01
C SER A 125 -32.73 24.59 8.23
N ARG A 126 -31.41 24.71 8.03
CA ARG A 126 -30.41 24.84 9.09
C ARG A 126 -29.98 26.28 9.30
N LYS A 127 -29.65 26.62 10.55
CA LYS A 127 -29.09 27.92 10.92
C LYS A 127 -27.60 27.97 10.58
N LEU A 128 -27.18 28.96 9.79
CA LEU A 128 -25.77 29.21 9.51
C LEU A 128 -25.11 29.95 10.66
N GLU A 129 -23.81 29.75 10.83
CA GLU A 129 -23.00 30.55 11.72
C GLU A 129 -22.92 32.01 11.22
N SER A 130 -23.26 32.96 12.09
CA SER A 130 -23.28 34.39 11.80
C SER A 130 -21.87 34.98 11.83
N TYR A 131 -21.59 35.92 10.94
CA TYR A 131 -20.33 36.66 11.00
C TYR A 131 -20.43 37.74 12.08
N ILE A 132 -19.39 37.88 12.90
CA ILE A 132 -19.34 38.86 13.99
C ILE A 132 -18.17 39.80 13.76
N LEU A 133 -18.46 41.10 13.68
CA LEU A 133 -17.47 42.17 13.54
C LEU A 133 -17.41 43.00 14.82
N PRO A 134 -16.33 42.91 15.63
CA PRO A 134 -16.13 43.82 16.76
C PRO A 134 -15.83 45.24 16.28
N PHE A 135 -16.22 46.25 17.06
CA PHE A 135 -15.83 47.65 16.88
C PHE A 135 -15.72 48.39 18.21
N MET A 136 -14.89 49.42 18.25
CA MET A 136 -14.68 50.27 19.42
C MET A 136 -15.43 51.58 19.30
N PHE A 137 -16.16 51.96 20.35
CA PHE A 137 -16.91 53.22 20.41
C PHE A 137 -16.22 54.26 21.29
N TYR A 138 -16.08 55.49 20.77
CA TYR A 138 -15.45 56.61 21.47
C TYR A 138 -16.30 57.89 21.39
N ASN A 139 -16.25 58.71 22.44
CA ASN A 139 -16.91 60.02 22.46
C ASN A 139 -16.04 61.14 21.87
N ASP A 140 -14.72 60.95 21.76
CA ASP A 140 -13.76 61.95 21.27
C ASP A 140 -13.03 61.47 20.01
N VAL A 141 -12.95 62.34 18.99
CA VAL A 141 -12.27 62.12 17.71
C VAL A 141 -10.76 61.93 17.89
N LYS A 142 -10.12 62.64 18.83
CA LYS A 142 -8.67 62.49 19.06
C LYS A 142 -8.34 61.12 19.65
N LYS A 143 -9.14 60.71 20.63
CA LYS A 143 -9.06 59.39 21.26
C LYS A 143 -9.38 58.28 20.25
N GLN A 144 -10.40 58.47 19.42
CA GLN A 144 -10.74 57.57 18.32
C GLN A 144 -9.53 57.37 17.39
N GLN A 145 -8.88 58.45 16.95
CA GLN A 145 -7.77 58.35 15.99
C GLN A 145 -6.57 57.58 16.59
N GLN A 146 -6.20 57.89 17.84
CA GLN A 146 -5.11 57.20 18.53
C GLN A 146 -5.41 55.70 18.72
N MET A 147 -6.65 55.36 19.08
CA MET A 147 -7.06 53.97 19.28
C MET A 147 -7.23 53.20 17.96
N ALA A 148 -7.65 53.87 16.89
CA ALA A 148 -7.71 53.30 15.55
C ALA A 148 -6.33 52.88 15.05
N GLU A 149 -5.31 53.70 15.30
CA GLU A 149 -3.91 53.38 14.96
C GLU A 149 -3.41 52.17 15.74
N LEU A 150 -3.60 52.14 17.07
CA LEU A 150 -3.23 51.00 17.91
C LEU A 150 -3.97 49.71 17.54
N THR A 151 -5.26 49.80 17.19
CA THR A 151 -6.07 48.65 16.80
C THR A 151 -5.63 48.11 15.44
N LYS A 152 -5.28 48.98 14.49
CA LYS A 152 -4.72 48.58 13.19
C LYS A 152 -3.37 47.87 13.35
N GLU A 153 -2.50 48.39 14.23
CA GLU A 153 -1.21 47.77 14.55
C GLU A 153 -1.40 46.39 15.20
N LYS A 154 -2.33 46.27 16.15
CA LYS A 154 -2.74 44.98 16.75
C LYS A 154 -3.19 43.99 15.68
N ASP A 155 -4.14 44.38 14.82
CA ASP A 155 -4.68 43.49 13.78
C ASP A 155 -3.58 43.02 12.81
N GLN A 156 -2.63 43.90 12.47
CA GLN A 156 -1.48 43.55 11.63
C GLN A 156 -0.51 42.59 12.33
N LEU A 157 -0.18 42.83 13.59
CA LEU A 157 0.68 41.96 14.39
C LEU A 157 0.03 40.58 14.60
N SER A 158 -1.25 40.52 14.94
CA SER A 158 -1.99 39.27 15.11
C SER A 158 -1.97 38.42 13.84
N LYS A 159 -2.19 39.02 12.67
CA LYS A 159 -2.10 38.31 11.38
C LYS A 159 -0.71 37.73 11.13
N SER A 160 0.34 38.52 11.38
CA SER A 160 1.73 38.08 11.22
C SER A 160 2.10 36.93 12.17
N ILE A 161 1.69 37.02 13.44
CA ILE A 161 1.91 35.97 14.46
C ILE A 161 1.23 34.66 14.04
N ILE A 162 -0.02 34.70 13.57
CA ILE A 162 -0.75 33.52 13.11
C ILE A 162 0.00 32.84 11.95
N MET A 163 0.45 33.63 10.96
CA MET A 163 1.20 33.13 9.82
C MET A 163 2.51 32.43 10.25
N TYR A 164 3.28 33.08 11.13
CA TYR A 164 4.53 32.49 11.63
C TYR A 164 4.29 31.24 12.48
N ARG A 165 3.28 31.23 13.37
CA ARG A 165 2.93 30.04 14.15
C ARG A 165 2.55 28.86 13.25
N SER A 166 1.73 29.11 12.22
CA SER A 166 1.34 28.09 11.24
C SER A 166 2.55 27.53 10.49
N LEU A 167 3.50 28.37 10.07
CA LEU A 167 4.75 27.94 9.44
C LEU A 167 5.57 26.99 10.36
N PHE A 168 5.76 27.38 11.63
CA PHE A 168 6.52 26.57 12.58
C PHE A 168 5.80 25.27 12.98
N GLU A 169 4.48 25.30 13.09
CA GLU A 169 3.67 24.12 13.36
C GLU A 169 3.73 23.11 12.20
N ALA A 170 3.55 23.58 10.95
CA ALA A 170 3.70 22.75 9.76
C ALA A 170 5.12 22.15 9.66
N SER A 171 6.15 22.94 9.97
CA SER A 171 7.54 22.46 9.99
C SER A 171 7.77 21.37 11.04
N LYS A 172 7.14 21.49 12.22
CA LYS A 172 7.22 20.49 13.28
C LYS A 172 6.51 19.20 12.89
N GLN A 173 5.31 19.31 12.32
CA GLN A 173 4.55 18.14 11.83
C GLN A 173 5.35 17.38 10.78
N LEU A 174 5.97 18.09 9.82
CA LEU A 174 6.86 17.48 8.83
C LEU A 174 8.03 16.75 9.47
N LEU A 175 8.71 17.35 10.46
CA LEU A 175 9.81 16.70 11.17
C LEU A 175 9.39 15.42 11.89
N ASP A 176 8.22 15.44 12.54
CA ASP A 176 7.75 14.28 13.29
C ASP A 176 7.37 13.13 12.35
N GLU A 177 6.77 13.43 11.19
CA GLU A 177 6.53 12.46 10.12
C GLU A 177 7.85 11.86 9.58
N MET A 178 8.86 12.70 9.31
CA MET A 178 10.16 12.23 8.83
C MET A 178 10.86 11.31 9.85
N LYS A 179 10.77 11.62 11.16
CA LYS A 179 11.30 10.73 12.21
C LYS A 179 10.59 9.38 12.22
N CYS A 180 9.26 9.35 12.05
CA CYS A 180 8.52 8.11 11.92
C CYS A 180 9.02 7.28 10.73
N GLN A 181 9.25 7.91 9.57
CA GLN A 181 9.80 7.23 8.39
C GLN A 181 11.21 6.66 8.61
N VAL A 182 12.07 7.36 9.37
CA VAL A 182 13.41 6.84 9.74
C VAL A 182 13.28 5.59 10.60
N GLU A 183 12.42 5.61 11.63
CA GLU A 183 12.25 4.44 12.50
C GLU A 183 11.64 3.24 11.75
N GLU A 184 10.69 3.46 10.84
CA GLU A 184 10.17 2.41 9.97
C GLU A 184 11.24 1.81 9.05
N ALA A 185 12.06 2.66 8.43
CA ALA A 185 13.16 2.22 7.57
C ALA A 185 14.20 1.41 8.36
N LYS A 186 14.49 1.82 9.60
CA LYS A 186 15.42 1.16 10.51
C LYS A 186 14.89 -0.21 10.98
N LEU A 187 13.62 -0.31 11.33
CA LEU A 187 12.98 -1.59 11.66
C LEU A 187 13.02 -2.56 10.48
N LYS A 188 12.78 -2.07 9.26
CA LYS A 188 12.84 -2.88 8.04
C LYS A 188 14.26 -3.38 7.75
N GLU A 189 15.27 -2.51 7.89
CA GLU A 189 16.68 -2.89 7.76
C GLU A 189 17.06 -3.96 8.79
N ALA A 190 16.67 -3.78 10.06
CA ALA A 190 16.99 -4.72 11.13
C ALA A 190 16.33 -6.10 10.92
N SER A 191 15.07 -6.13 10.43
CA SER A 191 14.39 -7.38 10.08
C SER A 191 15.15 -8.16 9.01
N LEU A 192 15.48 -7.50 7.90
CA LEU A 192 16.22 -8.10 6.79
C LEU A 192 17.64 -8.54 7.22
N ARG A 193 18.28 -7.78 8.12
CA ARG A 193 19.57 -8.17 8.71
C ARG A 193 19.48 -9.46 9.51
N ASN A 194 18.41 -9.65 10.27
CA ASN A 194 18.18 -10.87 11.05
C ASN A 194 17.90 -12.07 10.15
N GLU A 195 17.14 -11.88 9.07
CA GLU A 195 16.92 -12.92 8.04
C GLU A 195 18.24 -13.34 7.38
N LEU A 196 19.10 -12.38 7.03
CA LEU A 196 20.43 -12.68 6.47
C LEU A 196 21.29 -13.49 7.45
N LYS A 197 21.26 -13.19 8.75
CA LYS A 197 21.95 -13.99 9.76
C LYS A 197 21.41 -15.40 9.85
N ALA A 198 20.09 -15.61 9.69
CA ALA A 198 19.50 -16.95 9.64
C ALA A 198 20.02 -17.77 8.45
N HIS A 199 20.40 -17.11 7.35
CA HIS A 199 21.08 -17.71 6.20
C HIS A 199 22.61 -17.80 6.34
N ASN A 200 23.17 -17.57 7.52
CA ASN A 200 24.62 -17.51 7.81
C ASN A 200 25.38 -16.44 7.00
N ILE A 201 24.70 -15.34 6.67
CA ILE A 201 25.31 -14.18 6.01
C ILE A 201 25.41 -13.05 7.04
N ASP A 202 26.63 -12.81 7.52
CA ASP A 202 26.89 -11.68 8.43
C ASP A 202 27.39 -10.47 7.64
N ILE A 203 26.82 -9.31 7.94
CA ILE A 203 27.16 -8.05 7.29
C ILE A 203 27.78 -7.13 8.35
N PRO A 204 29.04 -6.68 8.15
CA PRO A 204 29.72 -5.80 9.08
C PRO A 204 29.00 -4.45 9.15
N THR A 205 28.98 -3.83 10.33
CA THR A 205 28.37 -2.50 10.51
C THR A 205 29.17 -1.40 9.79
N THR A 206 30.48 -1.61 9.59
CA THR A 206 31.37 -0.68 8.87
C THR A 206 31.50 -1.13 7.41
N GLN A 207 31.46 -0.19 6.45
CA GLN A 207 31.55 -0.48 5.01
C GLN A 207 30.47 -1.47 4.49
N GLN A 208 29.23 -1.33 4.99
CA GLN A 208 28.09 -2.16 4.60
C GLN A 208 27.89 -2.22 3.07
N MET A 209 27.83 -1.08 2.40
CA MET A 209 27.52 -1.01 0.97
C MET A 209 28.55 -1.72 0.07
N PRO A 210 29.87 -1.42 0.17
CA PRO A 210 30.88 -2.17 -0.59
C PRO A 210 30.87 -3.68 -0.33
N HIS A 211 30.62 -4.08 0.93
CA HIS A 211 30.55 -5.50 1.28
C HIS A 211 29.36 -6.19 0.63
N ILE A 212 28.17 -5.57 0.66
CA ILE A 212 26.96 -6.08 0.02
C ILE A 212 27.18 -6.23 -1.49
N GLU A 213 27.77 -5.25 -2.15
CA GLU A 213 28.03 -5.29 -3.59
C GLU A 213 29.04 -6.39 -3.97
N ALA A 214 30.11 -6.54 -3.18
CA ALA A 214 31.07 -7.63 -3.37
C ALA A 214 30.43 -9.02 -3.17
N LEU A 215 29.56 -9.16 -2.17
CA LEU A 215 28.87 -10.42 -1.88
C LEU A 215 27.84 -10.77 -2.96
N LEU A 216 27.05 -9.79 -3.41
CA LEU A 216 26.13 -9.93 -4.54
C LEU A 216 26.87 -10.39 -5.79
N LYS A 217 27.96 -9.70 -6.16
CA LYS A 217 28.78 -10.08 -7.32
C LYS A 217 29.28 -11.52 -7.22
N ARG A 218 29.80 -11.90 -6.06
CA ARG A 218 30.30 -13.26 -5.81
C ARG A 218 29.21 -14.31 -5.97
N LYS A 219 28.06 -14.12 -5.32
CA LYS A 219 26.95 -15.08 -5.34
C LYS A 219 26.31 -15.19 -6.73
N THR A 220 26.17 -14.08 -7.44
CA THR A 220 25.67 -14.09 -8.83
C THR A 220 26.63 -14.84 -9.74
N SER A 221 27.94 -14.61 -9.64
CA SER A 221 28.93 -15.38 -10.42
C SER A 221 28.89 -16.88 -10.07
N GLU A 222 28.82 -17.23 -8.78
CA GLU A 222 28.69 -18.63 -8.34
C GLU A 222 27.42 -19.29 -8.90
N GLN A 223 26.29 -18.58 -8.88
CA GLN A 223 25.04 -19.06 -9.43
C GLN A 223 25.12 -19.29 -10.94
N GLU A 224 25.73 -18.35 -11.68
CA GLU A 224 25.95 -18.48 -13.13
C GLU A 224 26.84 -19.67 -13.48
N GLU A 225 27.94 -19.85 -12.75
CA GLU A 225 28.85 -20.99 -12.96
C GLU A 225 28.12 -22.31 -12.72
N LEU A 226 27.31 -22.42 -11.67
CA LEU A 226 26.47 -23.59 -11.42
C LEU A 226 25.41 -23.81 -12.51
N ARG A 227 24.84 -22.74 -13.08
CA ARG A 227 23.89 -22.84 -14.20
C ARG A 227 24.55 -23.30 -15.49
N LYS A 228 25.78 -22.88 -15.76
CA LYS A 228 26.53 -23.23 -16.97
C LYS A 228 27.12 -24.64 -16.95
N LYS A 229 27.26 -25.27 -15.77
CA LYS A 229 27.75 -26.66 -15.67
C LYS A 229 26.90 -27.60 -16.54
N PRO A 230 27.53 -28.49 -17.33
CA PRO A 230 26.82 -29.42 -18.17
C PRO A 230 25.95 -30.34 -17.32
N ARG A 231 24.71 -30.55 -17.76
CA ARG A 231 23.74 -31.42 -17.12
C ARG A 231 23.16 -32.36 -18.16
N ARG A 232 22.70 -33.52 -17.71
CA ARG A 232 21.87 -34.38 -18.55
C ARG A 232 20.68 -33.57 -19.07
N SER A 233 20.47 -33.63 -20.38
CA SER A 233 19.32 -33.04 -21.05
C SER A 233 18.71 -34.08 -21.97
N CYS A 234 17.40 -34.00 -22.17
CA CYS A 234 16.72 -34.80 -23.18
C CYS A 234 17.05 -34.22 -24.56
N THR A 235 17.45 -35.06 -25.51
CA THR A 235 17.77 -34.63 -26.88
C THR A 235 16.57 -34.69 -27.81
N LEU A 236 15.41 -35.19 -27.34
CA LEU A 236 14.19 -35.16 -28.14
C LEU A 236 13.81 -33.70 -28.44
N PRO A 237 13.44 -33.38 -29.69
CA PRO A 237 12.95 -32.04 -29.99
C PRO A 237 11.67 -31.80 -29.20
N ASN A 238 11.62 -30.70 -28.46
CA ASN A 238 10.42 -30.30 -27.74
C ASN A 238 9.33 -29.92 -28.74
N TYR A 239 8.07 -30.17 -28.40
CA TYR A 239 6.95 -29.73 -29.22
C TYR A 239 6.78 -28.22 -29.05
N THR A 240 6.65 -27.48 -30.15
CA THR A 240 6.47 -26.03 -30.09
C THR A 240 5.16 -25.71 -29.38
N LYS A 241 5.21 -24.95 -28.28
CA LYS A 241 4.04 -24.45 -27.54
C LYS A 241 3.31 -23.38 -28.38
N GLY A 242 2.74 -23.77 -29.52
CA GLY A 242 2.01 -22.88 -30.43
C GLY A 242 0.59 -22.58 -29.97
N SER A 243 0.04 -23.36 -29.04
CA SER A 243 -1.28 -23.15 -28.43
C SER A 243 -1.23 -23.43 -26.92
N GLY A 244 -2.01 -22.68 -26.13
CA GLY A 244 -2.05 -22.80 -24.66
C GLY A 244 -2.55 -24.16 -24.14
N ASP A 245 -3.10 -24.99 -25.03
CA ASP A 245 -3.66 -26.30 -24.70
C ASP A 245 -2.62 -27.44 -24.76
N VAL A 246 -1.37 -27.15 -25.13
CA VAL A 246 -0.30 -28.16 -25.24
C VAL A 246 0.68 -28.02 -24.10
N LEU A 247 0.83 -29.06 -23.29
CA LEU A 247 1.78 -29.08 -22.18
C LEU A 247 3.21 -29.34 -22.67
N GLY A 248 3.37 -30.29 -23.60
CA GLY A 248 4.65 -30.68 -24.17
C GLY A 248 4.82 -32.19 -24.26
N LYS A 249 6.01 -32.64 -24.66
CA LYS A 249 6.33 -34.08 -24.70
C LYS A 249 6.67 -34.62 -23.33
N ILE A 250 6.31 -35.87 -23.06
CA ILE A 250 6.51 -36.52 -21.75
C ILE A 250 7.96 -36.39 -21.26
N ALA A 251 8.94 -36.60 -22.15
CA ALA A 251 10.36 -36.49 -21.80
C ALA A 251 10.81 -35.11 -21.26
N HIS A 252 10.04 -34.05 -21.53
CA HIS A 252 10.33 -32.67 -21.10
C HIS A 252 9.43 -32.19 -19.95
N LEU A 253 8.40 -32.96 -19.57
CA LEU A 253 7.48 -32.57 -18.50
C LEU A 253 8.04 -32.81 -17.09
N ALA A 254 9.10 -33.62 -16.97
CA ALA A 254 9.72 -33.95 -15.70
C ALA A 254 11.26 -34.00 -15.81
N GLN A 255 11.91 -33.88 -14.67
CA GLN A 255 13.35 -33.97 -14.51
C GLN A 255 13.67 -34.93 -13.36
N ILE A 256 14.78 -35.65 -13.46
CA ILE A 256 15.22 -36.62 -12.45
C ILE A 256 16.67 -36.32 -12.08
N GLU A 257 16.96 -36.22 -10.79
CA GLU A 257 18.30 -35.94 -10.28
C GLU A 257 19.23 -37.17 -10.38
N ASP A 258 18.81 -38.33 -9.88
CA ASP A 258 19.58 -39.58 -9.89
C ASP A 258 19.73 -40.15 -11.33
N ASP A 259 20.98 -40.29 -11.79
CA ASP A 259 21.32 -40.80 -13.12
C ASP A 259 20.82 -42.21 -13.39
N ARG A 260 20.92 -43.10 -12.39
CA ARG A 260 20.49 -44.49 -12.53
C ARG A 260 18.97 -44.57 -12.56
N ALA A 261 18.30 -43.79 -11.70
CA ALA A 261 16.84 -43.68 -11.73
C ALA A 261 16.35 -43.11 -13.07
N ALA A 262 16.99 -42.06 -13.57
CA ALA A 262 16.65 -41.44 -14.86
C ALA A 262 16.76 -42.45 -16.01
N MET A 263 17.83 -43.25 -16.04
CA MET A 263 18.00 -44.31 -17.04
C MET A 263 16.84 -45.32 -17.00
N VAL A 264 16.53 -45.87 -15.82
CA VAL A 264 15.55 -46.96 -15.72
C VAL A 264 14.11 -46.51 -15.86
N ILE A 265 13.77 -45.31 -15.37
CA ILE A 265 12.44 -44.71 -15.57
C ILE A 265 12.25 -44.36 -17.04
N SER A 266 13.23 -43.73 -17.69
CA SER A 266 13.12 -43.38 -19.10
C SER A 266 13.01 -44.62 -20.00
N TRP A 267 13.76 -45.67 -19.68
CA TRP A 267 13.62 -46.96 -20.35
C TRP A 267 12.24 -47.60 -20.09
N HIS A 268 11.73 -47.53 -18.86
CA HIS A 268 10.41 -48.05 -18.53
C HIS A 268 9.30 -47.37 -19.34
N LEU A 269 9.45 -46.05 -19.58
CA LEU A 269 8.53 -45.21 -20.34
C LEU A 269 8.93 -45.04 -21.82
N ALA A 270 9.85 -45.84 -22.35
CA ALA A 270 10.44 -45.59 -23.68
C ALA A 270 9.42 -45.50 -24.82
N SER A 271 8.28 -46.18 -24.70
CA SER A 271 7.16 -46.09 -25.65
C SER A 271 6.45 -44.75 -25.66
N ASP A 272 6.51 -44.01 -24.56
CA ASP A 272 5.69 -42.83 -24.29
C ASP A 272 6.52 -41.54 -24.26
N MET A 273 7.85 -41.62 -24.17
CA MET A 273 8.74 -40.44 -24.04
C MET A 273 8.50 -39.35 -25.10
N ASP A 274 8.18 -39.74 -26.34
CA ASP A 274 7.93 -38.81 -27.45
C ASP A 274 6.46 -38.38 -27.58
N CYS A 275 5.56 -38.89 -26.74
CA CYS A 275 4.13 -38.57 -26.76
C CYS A 275 3.87 -37.12 -26.32
N VAL A 276 3.01 -36.41 -27.03
CA VAL A 276 2.64 -35.02 -26.74
C VAL A 276 1.40 -34.96 -25.87
N VAL A 277 1.52 -34.33 -24.71
CA VAL A 277 0.42 -34.16 -23.76
C VAL A 277 -0.33 -32.86 -24.04
N THR A 278 -1.66 -32.96 -24.06
CA THR A 278 -2.57 -31.82 -24.30
C THR A 278 -3.65 -31.75 -23.23
N LEU A 279 -4.18 -30.56 -22.96
CA LEU A 279 -5.26 -30.36 -21.99
C LEU A 279 -6.59 -30.92 -22.51
N THR A 280 -6.84 -30.82 -23.83
CA THR A 280 -8.11 -31.18 -24.45
C THR A 280 -7.97 -32.19 -25.57
N THR A 281 -9.00 -33.01 -25.76
CA THR A 281 -9.08 -33.97 -26.87
C THR A 281 -9.05 -33.27 -28.24
N ASP A 282 -9.61 -32.07 -28.34
CA ASP A 282 -9.58 -31.29 -29.59
C ASP A 282 -8.15 -30.86 -29.95
N ALA A 283 -7.34 -30.46 -28.98
CA ALA A 283 -5.94 -30.14 -29.20
C ALA A 283 -5.14 -31.38 -29.62
N ALA A 284 -5.35 -32.52 -28.97
CA ALA A 284 -4.76 -33.79 -29.39
C ALA A 284 -5.12 -34.16 -30.84
N ARG A 285 -6.40 -34.00 -31.22
CA ARG A 285 -6.87 -34.31 -32.58
C ARG A 285 -6.21 -33.43 -33.63
N ARG A 286 -6.09 -32.12 -33.39
CA ARG A 286 -5.38 -31.21 -34.32
C ARG A 286 -3.96 -31.68 -34.60
N ILE A 287 -3.19 -32.01 -33.55
CA ILE A 287 -1.81 -32.50 -33.69
C ILE A 287 -1.77 -33.83 -34.43
N TYR A 288 -2.71 -34.74 -34.12
CA TYR A 288 -2.82 -36.01 -34.83
C TYR A 288 -3.04 -35.80 -36.33
N ASP A 289 -3.96 -34.93 -36.72
CA ASP A 289 -4.28 -34.64 -38.12
C ASP A 289 -3.11 -33.94 -38.84
N GLU A 290 -2.51 -32.92 -38.22
CA GLU A 290 -1.34 -32.19 -38.74
C GLU A 290 -0.13 -33.09 -38.98
N THR A 291 0.06 -34.10 -38.13
CA THR A 291 1.17 -35.06 -38.22
C THR A 291 0.80 -36.33 -38.98
N GLN A 292 -0.39 -36.40 -39.56
CA GLN A 292 -0.92 -37.58 -40.26
C GLN A 292 -0.85 -38.86 -39.41
N GLY A 293 -1.13 -38.72 -38.11
CA GLY A 293 -1.12 -39.79 -37.12
C GLY A 293 0.27 -40.31 -36.72
N ARG A 294 1.36 -39.65 -37.16
CA ARG A 294 2.73 -40.06 -36.77
C ARG A 294 3.07 -39.71 -35.33
N GLN A 295 2.51 -38.62 -34.80
CA GLN A 295 2.76 -38.17 -33.44
C GLN A 295 1.76 -38.82 -32.49
N GLN A 296 2.27 -39.48 -31.45
CA GLN A 296 1.45 -39.92 -30.33
C GLN A 296 0.99 -38.72 -29.52
N VAL A 297 -0.28 -38.74 -29.09
CA VAL A 297 -0.91 -37.66 -28.32
C VAL A 297 -1.66 -38.23 -27.12
N LEU A 298 -1.61 -37.52 -25.99
CA LEU A 298 -2.31 -37.87 -24.76
C LEU A 298 -3.16 -36.68 -24.28
N PRO A 299 -4.49 -36.72 -24.46
CA PRO A 299 -5.38 -35.68 -23.96
C PRO A 299 -5.79 -35.93 -22.50
N LEU A 300 -5.55 -34.95 -21.62
CA LEU A 300 -5.79 -35.09 -20.18
C LEU A 300 -7.26 -35.16 -19.79
N ASP A 301 -8.15 -34.53 -20.56
CA ASP A 301 -9.60 -34.58 -20.34
C ASP A 301 -10.19 -35.98 -20.55
N SER A 302 -9.48 -36.87 -21.24
CA SER A 302 -9.85 -38.27 -21.43
C SER A 302 -9.41 -39.21 -20.31
N ILE A 303 -8.56 -38.74 -19.37
CA ILE A 303 -7.97 -39.58 -18.33
C ILE A 303 -8.96 -39.78 -17.18
N TYR A 304 -9.27 -41.05 -16.87
CA TYR A 304 -10.11 -41.39 -15.73
C TYR A 304 -9.34 -41.23 -14.39
N LYS A 305 -9.53 -40.08 -13.75
CA LYS A 305 -8.74 -39.68 -12.57
C LYS A 305 -8.89 -40.59 -11.33
N LYS A 306 -9.99 -41.33 -11.20
CA LYS A 306 -10.25 -42.16 -9.99
C LYS A 306 -9.35 -43.39 -9.85
N THR A 307 -8.67 -43.81 -10.92
CA THR A 307 -7.75 -44.95 -10.92
C THR A 307 -6.29 -44.55 -10.73
N LEU A 308 -6.01 -43.24 -10.62
CA LEU A 308 -4.66 -42.74 -10.44
C LEU A 308 -4.14 -43.04 -9.02
N PRO A 309 -2.82 -43.22 -8.86
CA PRO A 309 -2.23 -43.42 -7.55
C PRO A 309 -2.42 -42.18 -6.68
N ASP A 310 -2.65 -42.40 -5.39
CA ASP A 310 -2.56 -41.35 -4.39
C ASP A 310 -1.07 -41.01 -4.15
N TRP A 311 -0.67 -39.79 -4.52
CA TRP A 311 0.69 -39.28 -4.38
C TRP A 311 1.16 -39.21 -2.92
N LYS A 312 0.23 -39.16 -1.95
CA LYS A 312 0.56 -39.14 -0.51
C LYS A 312 0.59 -40.54 0.12
N ARG A 313 0.29 -41.58 -0.65
CA ARG A 313 0.24 -42.95 -0.15
C ARG A 313 1.63 -43.42 0.29
N PRO A 314 1.77 -44.01 1.49
CA PRO A 314 3.03 -44.58 1.92
C PRO A 314 3.39 -45.85 1.13
N LEU A 315 4.69 -46.17 1.11
CA LEU A 315 5.18 -47.42 0.50
C LEU A 315 4.54 -48.65 1.15
N PRO A 316 4.38 -49.77 0.41
CA PRO A 316 3.67 -50.97 0.90
C PRO A 316 4.16 -51.56 2.23
N HIS A 317 5.45 -51.37 2.56
CA HIS A 317 6.06 -51.86 3.80
C HIS A 317 5.74 -50.99 5.03
N TYR A 318 5.12 -49.82 4.83
CA TYR A 318 4.66 -48.90 5.86
C TYR A 318 3.13 -48.89 5.89
N ARG A 319 2.51 -49.31 7.00
CA ARG A 319 1.04 -49.33 7.17
C ARG A 319 0.64 -48.82 8.54
N ASN A 320 -0.38 -47.97 8.59
CA ASN A 320 -0.94 -47.41 9.83
C ASN A 320 0.13 -46.78 10.75
N GLY A 321 1.11 -46.08 10.16
CA GLY A 321 2.22 -45.46 10.90
C GLY A 321 3.25 -46.45 11.45
N LYS A 322 3.18 -47.74 11.11
CA LYS A 322 4.12 -48.77 11.54
C LYS A 322 4.80 -49.45 10.36
N LEU A 323 6.06 -49.81 10.57
CA LEU A 323 6.85 -50.62 9.64
C LEU A 323 6.39 -52.08 9.75
N TYR A 324 5.84 -52.64 8.68
CA TYR A 324 5.40 -54.04 8.67
C TYR A 324 6.57 -55.00 8.48
N PHE A 325 7.55 -54.60 7.66
CA PHE A 325 8.84 -55.26 7.54
C PHE A 325 9.92 -54.25 7.17
N LYS A 326 11.16 -54.52 7.55
CA LYS A 326 12.30 -53.69 7.15
C LYS A 326 12.75 -54.10 5.75
N PRO A 327 12.64 -53.21 4.73
CA PRO A 327 13.13 -53.53 3.40
C PRO A 327 14.65 -53.70 3.41
N VAL A 328 15.13 -54.54 2.49
CA VAL A 328 16.55 -54.58 2.13
C VAL A 328 16.74 -53.53 1.04
N GLY A 329 17.70 -52.62 1.23
CA GLY A 329 17.90 -51.46 0.37
C GLY A 329 16.92 -50.31 0.63
N ASP A 330 16.93 -49.33 -0.26
CA ASP A 330 16.15 -48.08 -0.17
C ASP A 330 15.03 -48.03 -1.22
N PRO A 331 13.84 -48.58 -0.93
CA PRO A 331 12.69 -48.52 -1.82
C PRO A 331 12.09 -47.11 -1.86
N VAL A 332 11.82 -46.60 -3.06
CA VAL A 332 11.16 -45.30 -3.31
C VAL A 332 10.16 -45.41 -4.45
N PHE A 333 9.04 -44.68 -4.44
CA PHE A 333 8.19 -44.66 -5.64
C PHE A 333 8.91 -43.91 -6.77
N ALA A 334 8.83 -44.42 -8.00
CA ALA A 334 9.46 -43.79 -9.15
C ALA A 334 8.93 -42.36 -9.40
N ARG A 335 7.65 -42.13 -9.09
CA ARG A 335 7.01 -40.81 -9.21
C ARG A 335 7.57 -39.77 -8.22
N ASP A 336 8.06 -40.19 -7.07
CA ASP A 336 8.62 -39.30 -6.03
C ASP A 336 10.01 -38.77 -6.42
N LEU A 337 10.64 -39.37 -7.44
CA LEU A 337 11.92 -38.91 -7.99
C LEU A 337 11.75 -37.89 -9.12
N LEU A 338 10.52 -37.59 -9.52
CA LEU A 338 10.23 -36.62 -10.57
C LEU A 338 10.15 -35.20 -10.00
N THR A 339 10.90 -34.29 -10.61
CA THR A 339 10.79 -32.84 -10.40
C THR A 339 10.07 -32.23 -11.59
N PHE A 340 8.95 -31.57 -11.34
CA PHE A 340 8.17 -30.90 -12.39
C PHE A 340 8.56 -29.41 -12.48
N PRO A 341 9.09 -28.94 -13.62
CA PRO A 341 9.43 -27.52 -13.78
C PRO A 341 8.18 -26.64 -13.88
N ASP A 342 7.10 -27.15 -14.50
CA ASP A 342 5.85 -26.45 -14.75
C ASP A 342 4.65 -27.41 -14.57
N ASN A 343 3.45 -26.85 -14.41
CA ASN A 343 2.16 -27.58 -14.48
C ASN A 343 2.06 -28.82 -13.58
N VAL A 344 2.48 -28.70 -12.31
CA VAL A 344 2.60 -29.80 -11.34
C VAL A 344 1.36 -30.72 -11.32
N GLU A 345 0.16 -30.20 -11.14
CA GLU A 345 -1.07 -31.02 -11.05
C GLU A 345 -1.36 -31.85 -12.32
N HIS A 346 -1.09 -31.26 -13.48
CA HIS A 346 -1.26 -31.95 -14.76
C HIS A 346 -0.18 -33.02 -14.95
N CYS A 347 1.07 -32.71 -14.59
CA CYS A 347 2.16 -33.67 -14.62
C CYS A 347 1.92 -34.83 -13.66
N GLU A 348 1.40 -34.57 -12.46
CA GLU A 348 1.02 -35.63 -11.50
C GLU A 348 -0.04 -36.57 -12.08
N THR A 349 -0.99 -36.04 -12.85
CA THR A 349 -2.00 -36.83 -13.56
C THR A 349 -1.35 -37.73 -14.63
N VAL A 350 -0.48 -37.15 -15.47
CA VAL A 350 0.24 -37.87 -16.54
C VAL A 350 1.10 -38.99 -15.96
N PHE A 351 1.99 -38.66 -15.03
CA PHE A 351 2.94 -39.62 -14.49
C PHE A 351 2.29 -40.59 -13.50
N GLY A 352 1.20 -40.20 -12.84
CA GLY A 352 0.37 -41.12 -12.07
C GLY A 352 -0.22 -42.22 -12.95
N MET A 353 -0.66 -41.89 -14.16
CA MET A 353 -1.17 -42.88 -15.12
C MET A 353 -0.06 -43.79 -15.65
N LEU A 354 1.08 -43.22 -16.03
CA LEU A 354 2.16 -43.93 -16.73
C LEU A 354 3.03 -44.78 -15.81
N LEU A 355 3.36 -44.28 -14.62
CA LEU A 355 4.21 -44.97 -13.66
C LEU A 355 3.40 -45.76 -12.63
N GLY A 356 2.17 -45.34 -12.34
CA GLY A 356 1.34 -45.93 -11.29
C GLY A 356 2.10 -46.01 -9.96
N ASP A 357 2.06 -47.19 -9.34
CA ASP A 357 2.76 -47.50 -8.09
C ASP A 357 4.17 -48.09 -8.29
N THR A 358 4.83 -47.87 -9.44
CA THR A 358 6.17 -48.40 -9.70
C THR A 358 7.18 -47.95 -8.63
N ILE A 359 7.97 -48.90 -8.12
CA ILE A 359 8.96 -48.68 -7.04
C ILE A 359 10.37 -48.92 -7.58
N ILE A 360 11.32 -48.09 -7.16
CA ILE A 360 12.75 -48.24 -7.42
C ILE A 360 13.45 -48.77 -6.18
N LEU A 361 14.34 -49.75 -6.37
CA LEU A 361 15.24 -50.30 -5.36
C LEU A 361 16.70 -50.25 -5.86
N ASP A 362 17.64 -50.60 -4.99
CA ASP A 362 19.06 -50.54 -5.32
C ASP A 362 19.47 -51.59 -6.36
N ASN A 363 19.15 -52.86 -6.10
CA ASN A 363 19.59 -54.00 -6.90
C ASN A 363 18.53 -55.11 -6.95
N LEU A 364 18.82 -56.16 -7.74
CA LEU A 364 17.88 -57.27 -7.99
C LEU A 364 17.57 -58.10 -6.73
N ASP A 365 18.55 -58.32 -5.86
CA ASP A 365 18.36 -59.10 -4.63
C ASP A 365 17.44 -58.38 -3.65
N ALA A 366 17.67 -57.07 -3.47
CA ALA A 366 16.80 -56.19 -2.70
C ALA A 366 15.37 -56.21 -3.25
N ALA A 367 15.19 -56.10 -4.57
CA ALA A 367 13.89 -56.11 -5.22
C ALA A 367 13.15 -57.46 -5.07
N ASN A 368 13.84 -58.59 -5.18
CA ASN A 368 13.27 -59.91 -4.96
C ASN A 368 12.83 -60.11 -3.50
N HIS A 369 13.67 -59.71 -2.55
CA HIS A 369 13.33 -59.77 -1.13
C HIS A 369 12.13 -58.87 -0.81
N TYR A 370 12.13 -57.63 -1.32
CA TYR A 370 11.03 -56.69 -1.15
C TYR A 370 9.72 -57.25 -1.70
N ARG A 371 9.74 -57.79 -2.93
CA ARG A 371 8.56 -58.42 -3.53
C ARG A 371 8.02 -59.55 -2.66
N LYS A 372 8.90 -60.45 -2.19
CA LYS A 372 8.52 -61.60 -1.36
C LYS A 372 7.75 -61.18 -0.10
N GLU A 373 8.12 -60.07 0.51
CA GLU A 373 7.43 -59.53 1.68
C GLU A 373 6.15 -58.76 1.30
N VAL A 374 6.18 -57.93 0.25
CA VAL A 374 5.00 -57.15 -0.18
C VAL A 374 3.83 -58.03 -0.60
N VAL A 375 4.07 -59.11 -1.36
CA VAL A 375 2.99 -59.99 -1.86
C VAL A 375 2.22 -60.70 -0.75
N LYS A 376 2.78 -60.80 0.46
CA LYS A 376 2.08 -61.32 1.64
C LYS A 376 1.01 -60.36 2.17
N ILE A 377 1.11 -59.08 1.80
CA ILE A 377 0.35 -57.97 2.39
C ILE A 377 -0.61 -57.34 1.36
N THR A 378 -0.16 -57.20 0.11
CA THR A 378 -0.87 -56.51 -0.97
C THR A 378 -0.32 -56.90 -2.34
N HIS A 379 -1.03 -56.52 -3.41
CA HIS A 379 -0.48 -56.57 -4.76
C HIS A 379 0.85 -55.80 -4.83
N CYS A 380 1.89 -56.45 -5.38
CA CYS A 380 3.20 -55.85 -5.55
C CYS A 380 3.29 -55.19 -6.95
N PRO A 381 3.54 -53.87 -7.02
CA PRO A 381 3.66 -53.16 -8.29
C PRO A 381 4.94 -53.59 -9.04
N THR A 382 5.14 -53.04 -10.24
CA THR A 382 6.41 -53.20 -10.95
C THR A 382 7.55 -52.63 -10.10
N LEU A 383 8.64 -53.39 -10.00
CA LEU A 383 9.88 -52.96 -9.34
C LEU A 383 10.94 -52.73 -10.41
N LEU A 384 11.64 -51.61 -10.29
CA LEU A 384 12.83 -51.26 -11.06
C LEU A 384 14.02 -51.23 -10.11
N THR A 385 15.20 -51.56 -10.60
CA THR A 385 16.45 -51.45 -9.81
C THR A 385 17.36 -50.41 -10.42
N ARG A 386 18.17 -49.73 -9.60
CA ARG A 386 19.20 -48.80 -10.08
C ARG A 386 20.24 -49.48 -10.96
N ASP A 387 20.42 -50.79 -10.81
CA ASP A 387 21.26 -51.64 -11.66
C ASP A 387 20.61 -52.02 -13.01
N GLY A 388 19.39 -51.55 -13.28
CA GLY A 388 18.72 -51.70 -14.56
C GLY A 388 17.82 -52.92 -14.68
N ASP A 389 17.49 -53.63 -13.60
CA ASP A 389 16.60 -54.79 -13.66
C ASP A 389 15.14 -54.40 -13.44
N ARG A 390 14.22 -55.09 -14.12
CA ARG A 390 12.78 -54.94 -13.94
C ARG A 390 12.14 -56.24 -13.49
N ILE A 391 11.44 -56.18 -12.36
CA ILE A 391 10.49 -57.20 -11.93
C ILE A 391 9.09 -56.68 -12.22
N ARG A 392 8.38 -57.28 -13.18
CA ARG A 392 7.01 -56.88 -13.51
C ARG A 392 6.06 -57.14 -12.33
N SER A 393 4.90 -56.50 -12.32
CA SER A 393 3.87 -56.70 -11.28
C SER A 393 3.45 -58.17 -11.11
N ASN A 394 3.46 -58.97 -12.18
CA ASN A 394 3.22 -60.42 -12.15
C ASN A 394 4.41 -61.26 -11.64
N GLY A 395 5.57 -60.64 -11.36
CA GLY A 395 6.75 -61.28 -10.81
C GLY A 395 7.76 -61.77 -11.84
N LYS A 396 7.51 -61.56 -13.14
CA LYS A 396 8.46 -61.92 -14.19
C LYS A 396 9.66 -60.97 -14.17
N PHE A 397 10.87 -61.53 -14.08
CA PHE A 397 12.15 -60.82 -14.21
C PHE A 397 13.14 -61.64 -15.05
N GLY A 398 14.24 -61.03 -15.50
CA GLY A 398 15.23 -61.65 -16.39
C GLY A 398 14.89 -61.58 -17.88
N GLY A 399 15.92 -61.78 -18.72
CA GLY A 399 15.86 -61.63 -20.18
C GLY A 399 16.05 -60.18 -20.66
N LEU A 400 16.39 -60.01 -21.94
CA LEU A 400 16.75 -58.71 -22.53
C LEU A 400 15.67 -57.63 -22.35
N GLN A 401 14.40 -58.02 -22.35
CA GLN A 401 13.28 -57.10 -22.15
C GLN A 401 13.11 -56.61 -20.70
N ASN A 402 13.79 -57.21 -19.73
CA ASN A 402 13.74 -56.81 -18.32
C ASN A 402 15.09 -56.27 -17.82
N LYS A 403 16.01 -55.96 -18.74
CA LYS A 403 17.26 -55.27 -18.46
C LYS A 403 17.29 -53.94 -19.22
N ALA A 404 17.45 -52.85 -18.49
CA ALA A 404 17.64 -51.53 -19.05
C ALA A 404 18.97 -51.50 -19.81
N PRO A 405 18.98 -50.97 -21.05
CA PRO A 405 20.23 -50.74 -21.75
C PRO A 405 20.99 -49.59 -21.06
N PRO A 406 22.32 -49.51 -21.25
CA PRO A 406 23.11 -48.34 -20.89
C PRO A 406 22.52 -47.03 -21.45
N MET A 407 22.71 -45.92 -20.72
CA MET A 407 22.05 -44.64 -21.00
C MET A 407 22.31 -44.10 -22.42
N ASP A 408 23.51 -44.31 -22.97
CA ASP A 408 23.90 -43.94 -24.34
C ASP A 408 23.03 -44.61 -25.41
N LYS A 409 22.50 -45.81 -25.13
CA LYS A 409 21.65 -46.56 -26.06
C LYS A 409 20.17 -46.12 -26.02
N LEU A 410 19.79 -45.24 -25.10
CA LEU A 410 18.44 -44.66 -25.04
C LEU A 410 18.22 -43.57 -26.11
N ARG A 411 19.22 -43.29 -26.97
CA ARG A 411 19.13 -42.31 -28.08
C ARG A 411 18.65 -40.93 -27.62
N GLY A 412 19.03 -40.55 -26.40
CA GLY A 412 18.68 -39.29 -25.74
C GLY A 412 17.21 -39.13 -25.34
N MET A 413 16.42 -40.22 -25.39
CA MET A 413 15.11 -40.34 -24.73
C MET A 413 15.31 -40.58 -23.23
N VAL A 414 15.93 -39.62 -22.54
CA VAL A 414 16.20 -39.68 -21.11
C VAL A 414 15.76 -38.38 -20.46
N PHE A 415 15.10 -38.46 -19.31
CA PHE A 415 14.70 -37.27 -18.54
C PHE A 415 15.92 -36.39 -18.21
N GLY A 416 15.75 -35.08 -18.34
CA GLY A 416 16.78 -34.11 -17.98
C GLY A 416 17.07 -34.12 -16.47
N ALA A 417 18.26 -33.66 -16.08
CA ALA A 417 18.57 -33.39 -14.68
C ALA A 417 18.08 -31.98 -14.30
N PRO A 418 17.50 -31.80 -13.10
CA PRO A 418 17.03 -30.50 -12.66
C PRO A 418 18.18 -29.53 -12.40
N ILE A 419 17.85 -28.24 -12.29
CA ILE A 419 18.79 -27.23 -11.83
C ILE A 419 19.23 -27.59 -10.40
N PRO A 420 20.53 -27.56 -10.07
CA PRO A 420 21.00 -27.91 -8.73
C PRO A 420 20.33 -27.07 -7.65
N LYS A 421 19.96 -27.70 -6.53
CA LYS A 421 19.29 -27.02 -5.39
C LYS A 421 20.10 -25.83 -4.87
N GLN A 422 21.44 -25.94 -4.85
CA GLN A 422 22.32 -24.82 -4.52
C GLN A 422 22.09 -23.57 -5.39
N CYS A 423 21.74 -23.72 -6.68
CA CYS A 423 21.47 -22.58 -7.55
C CYS A 423 20.19 -21.84 -7.15
N LEU A 424 19.17 -22.57 -6.66
CA LEU A 424 17.93 -22.00 -6.15
C LEU A 424 18.19 -21.26 -4.83
N ILE A 425 18.89 -21.91 -3.89
CA ILE A 425 19.28 -21.31 -2.60
C ILE A 425 20.12 -20.04 -2.81
N LEU A 426 21.06 -20.05 -3.75
CA LEU A 426 21.83 -18.85 -4.10
C LEU A 426 20.92 -17.75 -4.67
N GLY A 427 19.89 -18.10 -5.43
CA GLY A 427 18.89 -17.14 -5.93
C GLY A 427 18.15 -16.44 -4.80
N GLU A 428 17.61 -17.21 -3.85
CA GLU A 428 16.93 -16.67 -2.67
C GLU A 428 17.86 -15.75 -1.85
N GLN A 429 19.12 -16.16 -1.68
CA GLN A 429 20.12 -15.33 -0.99
C GLN A 429 20.46 -14.04 -1.75
N ILE A 430 20.53 -14.08 -3.08
CA ILE A 430 20.76 -12.90 -3.92
C ILE A 430 19.57 -11.94 -3.79
N ASP A 431 18.34 -12.44 -3.86
CA ASP A 431 17.12 -11.63 -3.74
C ASP A 431 17.05 -10.96 -2.36
N LEU A 432 17.33 -11.71 -1.28
CA LEU A 432 17.37 -11.17 0.07
C LEU A 432 18.46 -10.08 0.23
N LEU A 433 19.65 -10.30 -0.34
CA LEU A 433 20.72 -9.30 -0.33
C LEU A 433 20.36 -8.03 -1.12
N GLN A 434 19.62 -8.14 -2.23
CA GLN A 434 19.14 -6.99 -2.99
C GLN A 434 18.08 -6.20 -2.20
N GLN A 435 17.18 -6.88 -1.50
CA GLN A 435 16.21 -6.24 -0.62
C GLN A 435 16.90 -5.50 0.52
N TYR A 436 17.88 -6.13 1.17
CA TYR A 436 18.68 -5.50 2.21
C TYR A 436 19.46 -4.29 1.69
N ARG A 437 20.12 -4.40 0.53
CA ARG A 437 20.80 -3.27 -0.15
C ARG A 437 19.84 -2.07 -0.30
N THR A 438 18.65 -2.34 -0.81
CA THR A 438 17.63 -1.30 -1.03
C THR A 438 17.17 -0.67 0.28
N ALA A 439 17.00 -1.46 1.34
CA ALA A 439 16.64 -0.98 2.66
C ALA A 439 17.72 -0.07 3.27
N VAL A 440 19.00 -0.46 3.16
CA VAL A 440 20.13 0.36 3.63
C VAL A 440 20.21 1.70 2.87
N CYS A 441 20.08 1.67 1.54
CA CYS A 441 20.05 2.91 0.74
C CYS A 441 18.86 3.81 1.13
N LYS A 442 17.67 3.22 1.34
CA LYS A 442 16.49 3.98 1.77
C LYS A 442 16.70 4.59 3.15
N LEU A 443 17.25 3.84 4.11
CA LEU A 443 17.54 4.35 5.44
C LEU A 443 18.53 5.52 5.38
N GLY A 444 19.58 5.42 4.56
CA GLY A 444 20.51 6.52 4.32
C GLY A 444 19.81 7.76 3.77
N ALA A 445 19.02 7.62 2.71
CA ALA A 445 18.31 8.74 2.08
C ALA A 445 17.34 9.46 3.03
N VAL A 446 16.49 8.71 3.76
CA VAL A 446 15.52 9.31 4.70
C VAL A 446 16.24 9.99 5.87
N ASN A 447 17.38 9.44 6.30
CA ASN A 447 18.20 10.07 7.35
C ASN A 447 18.87 11.36 6.85
N ASP A 448 19.36 11.38 5.61
CA ASP A 448 19.91 12.58 4.97
C ASP A 448 18.84 13.66 4.79
N ASP A 449 17.63 13.29 4.37
CA ASP A 449 16.48 14.20 4.26
C ASP A 449 16.12 14.80 5.63
N LEU A 450 16.06 13.98 6.69
CA LEU A 450 15.78 14.45 8.05
C LEU A 450 16.86 15.42 8.54
N ASN A 451 18.13 15.10 8.29
CA ASN A 451 19.25 15.99 8.64
C ASN A 451 19.16 17.31 7.86
N GLY A 452 18.87 17.26 6.56
CA GLY A 452 18.67 18.45 5.74
C GLY A 452 17.54 19.34 6.26
N GLN A 453 16.43 18.75 6.71
CA GLN A 453 15.32 19.50 7.30
C GLN A 453 15.67 20.10 8.67
N LEU A 454 16.47 19.40 9.50
CA LEU A 454 16.99 19.94 10.75
C LEU A 454 17.94 21.12 10.50
N GLU A 455 18.84 20.99 9.53
CA GLU A 455 19.75 22.07 9.12
C GLU A 455 18.97 23.29 8.61
N TYR A 456 17.94 23.08 7.78
CA TYR A 456 17.05 24.13 7.31
C TYR A 456 16.44 24.93 8.46
N LEU A 457 15.93 24.24 9.50
CA LEU A 457 15.35 24.90 10.67
C LEU A 457 16.38 25.64 11.53
N HIS A 458 17.66 25.29 11.41
CA HIS A 458 18.77 25.96 12.07
C HIS A 458 19.41 27.10 11.26
N THR A 459 18.92 27.37 10.05
CA THR A 459 19.40 28.47 9.21
C THR A 459 19.22 29.84 9.90
N PRO A 460 20.08 30.82 9.57
CA PRO A 460 19.95 32.18 10.11
C PRO A 460 18.58 32.81 9.85
N ASP A 461 18.01 32.57 8.67
CA ASP A 461 16.70 33.11 8.28
C ASP A 461 15.57 32.54 9.15
N MET A 462 15.56 31.23 9.39
CA MET A 462 14.55 30.60 10.26
C MET A 462 14.71 30.99 11.72
N LYS A 463 15.95 31.17 12.20
CA LYS A 463 16.22 31.73 13.53
C LYS A 463 15.72 33.18 13.64
N LYS A 464 15.93 34.00 12.61
CA LYS A 464 15.44 35.37 12.56
C LYS A 464 13.92 35.42 12.58
N LYS A 465 13.24 34.62 11.77
CA LYS A 465 11.76 34.49 11.79
C LYS A 465 11.23 34.09 13.17
N LYS A 466 11.96 33.23 13.89
CA LYS A 466 11.59 32.83 15.24
C LYS A 466 11.75 33.99 16.24
N GLN A 467 12.83 34.76 16.13
CA GLN A 467 13.04 35.97 16.94
C GLN A 467 11.98 37.04 16.64
N GLU A 468 11.65 37.25 15.36
CA GLU A 468 10.59 38.17 14.94
C GLU A 468 9.24 37.76 15.51
N LEU A 469 8.91 36.46 15.51
CA LEU A 469 7.70 35.96 16.15
C LEU A 469 7.68 36.28 17.65
N ASP A 470 8.76 35.97 18.38
CA ASP A 470 8.86 36.24 19.82
C ASP A 470 8.76 37.74 20.14
N GLU A 471 9.28 38.60 19.27
CA GLU A 471 9.20 40.07 19.40
C GLU A 471 7.79 40.58 19.08
N GLN A 472 7.15 40.09 18.01
CA GLN A 472 5.78 40.44 17.65
C GLN A 472 4.80 40.03 18.76
N GLU A 473 4.98 38.87 19.39
CA GLU A 473 4.16 38.45 20.53
C GLU A 473 4.31 39.36 21.76
N LYS A 474 5.53 39.86 22.03
CA LYS A 474 5.76 40.83 23.10
C LYS A 474 5.10 42.18 22.79
N ASN A 475 5.25 42.66 21.55
CA ASN A 475 4.66 43.92 21.10
C ASN A 475 3.13 43.86 21.11
N LEU A 476 2.54 42.73 20.70
CA LEU A 476 1.10 42.51 20.76
C LEU A 476 0.57 42.65 22.20
N LYS A 477 1.23 42.01 23.17
CA LYS A 477 0.84 42.11 24.60
C LYS A 477 0.90 43.56 25.12
N LEU A 478 1.90 44.33 24.70
CA LEU A 478 2.02 45.74 25.09
C LEU A 478 0.90 46.60 24.49
N ILE A 479 0.52 46.35 23.23
CA ILE A 479 -0.58 47.06 22.56
C ILE A 479 -1.93 46.69 23.18
N GLU A 480 -2.16 45.41 23.48
CA GLU A 480 -3.37 44.95 24.18
C GLU A 480 -3.51 45.62 25.56
N GLN A 481 -2.41 45.77 26.30
CA GLN A 481 -2.39 46.50 27.56
C GLN A 481 -2.74 47.99 27.39
N LYS A 482 -2.19 48.65 26.35
CA LYS A 482 -2.49 50.07 26.03
C LYS A 482 -3.94 50.28 25.58
N LEU A 483 -4.53 49.29 24.92
CA LEU A 483 -5.93 49.31 24.49
C LEU A 483 -6.92 49.09 25.65
N GLY A 484 -6.43 48.83 26.88
CA GLY A 484 -7.29 48.61 28.06
C GLY A 484 -8.09 47.31 27.98
N MET A 485 -7.69 46.39 27.10
CA MET A 485 -8.34 45.10 26.93
C MET A 485 -7.99 44.23 28.14
N THR A 486 -8.98 43.87 28.96
CA THR A 486 -8.80 42.77 29.90
C THR A 486 -8.64 41.47 29.11
N PRO A 487 -7.82 40.50 29.57
CA PRO A 487 -7.58 39.28 28.81
C PRO A 487 -8.92 38.62 28.51
N THR A 488 -9.29 38.60 27.24
CA THR A 488 -10.51 37.94 26.78
C THR A 488 -10.49 36.53 27.32
N ARG A 489 -11.45 36.26 28.19
CA ARG A 489 -11.81 34.94 28.68
C ARG A 489 -11.79 34.00 27.48
N LYS A 490 -10.93 32.98 27.53
CA LYS A 490 -10.72 31.94 26.50
C LYS A 490 -11.95 31.83 25.61
N CYS A 491 -11.87 32.44 24.41
CA CYS A 491 -12.81 32.13 23.36
C CYS A 491 -12.75 30.60 23.20
N SER A 492 -13.92 30.00 23.18
CA SER A 492 -14.17 28.56 23.23
C SER A 492 -13.14 27.75 22.45
N ASP A 493 -12.78 26.64 23.08
CA ASP A 493 -11.93 25.53 22.62
C ASP A 493 -12.54 24.84 21.37
N SER A 494 -12.76 25.61 20.29
CA SER A 494 -13.41 25.18 19.03
C SER A 494 -12.49 25.29 17.81
N LEU A 495 -11.20 25.56 18.01
CA LEU A 495 -10.15 25.35 16.99
C LEU A 495 -9.21 24.22 17.39
N ARG A 496 -9.74 23.19 18.08
CA ARG A 496 -9.17 21.86 17.93
C ARG A 496 -9.52 21.42 16.51
N HIS A 497 -8.53 21.40 15.64
CA HIS A 497 -8.55 20.45 14.54
C HIS A 497 -8.97 19.09 15.13
N PRO A 498 -9.90 18.34 14.51
CA PRO A 498 -9.94 16.93 14.74
C PRO A 498 -8.54 16.43 14.38
N MET A 499 -7.83 15.87 15.37
CA MET A 499 -6.92 14.80 15.03
C MET A 499 -7.78 13.76 14.32
N ALA A 500 -7.71 13.74 13.00
CA ALA A 500 -8.04 12.55 12.27
C ALA A 500 -7.01 11.52 12.74
N ASP A 501 -7.40 10.71 13.72
CA ASP A 501 -6.90 9.35 13.79
C ASP A 501 -7.08 8.79 12.37
N CYS A 502 -5.98 8.66 11.64
CA CYS A 502 -5.95 7.85 10.44
C CYS A 502 -6.39 6.43 10.85
N PRO A 503 -7.56 5.94 10.43
CA PRO A 503 -7.81 4.52 10.51
C PRO A 503 -6.95 3.93 9.39
N ILE A 504 -5.93 3.19 9.80
CA ILE A 504 -5.28 2.17 8.96
C ILE A 504 -6.36 1.51 8.10
N PRO A 505 -6.27 1.50 6.76
CA PRO A 505 -7.29 0.86 5.96
C PRO A 505 -7.32 -0.64 6.32
N PRO A 506 -8.45 -1.19 6.80
CA PRO A 506 -8.54 -2.62 6.99
C PRO A 506 -8.49 -3.28 5.62
N LYS A 507 -7.63 -4.31 5.53
CA LYS A 507 -7.50 -5.21 4.38
C LYS A 507 -8.85 -5.51 3.76
N ARG A 508 -8.95 -5.27 2.45
CA ARG A 508 -10.07 -5.63 1.59
C ARG A 508 -10.30 -7.15 1.70
N MET A 509 -11.26 -7.58 2.52
CA MET A 509 -11.76 -8.96 2.50
C MET A 509 -12.63 -9.12 1.25
N ARG A 510 -12.19 -10.03 0.37
CA ARG A 510 -12.94 -10.51 -0.79
C ARG A 510 -14.18 -11.26 -0.26
N ARG A 511 -15.38 -10.72 -0.50
CA ARG A 511 -16.63 -11.49 -0.34
C ARG A 511 -16.91 -12.21 -1.66
N ASP A 512 -16.91 -13.54 -1.57
CA ASP A 512 -17.48 -14.43 -2.57
C ASP A 512 -18.95 -14.11 -2.79
N THR A 513 -19.32 -13.99 -4.06
CA THR A 513 -20.72 -13.96 -4.48
C THR A 513 -21.09 -15.37 -4.89
N THR A 514 -21.81 -16.06 -4.01
CA THR A 514 -22.64 -17.21 -4.32
C THR A 514 -23.69 -16.77 -5.34
N ARG A 515 -23.61 -17.30 -6.56
CA ARG A 515 -24.70 -17.21 -7.54
C ARG A 515 -25.70 -18.33 -7.24
N GLN A 516 -26.91 -17.95 -6.84
CA GLN A 516 -28.11 -18.73 -7.13
C GLN A 516 -28.66 -18.26 -8.48
N ASN A 517 -28.53 -19.14 -9.48
CA ASN A 517 -29.51 -19.49 -10.51
C ASN A 517 -28.79 -20.29 -11.59
#